data_AF-A0A7G6XAI5-F1
#
_entry.id   AF-A0A7G6XAI5-F1
#
_cell.length_a   1.000
_cell.length_b   1.000
_cell.length_c   1.000
_cell.angle_alpha   90.00
_cell.angle_beta   90.00
_cell.angle_gamma   90.00
#
_symmetry.space_group_name_H-M   'P 1'
#
loop_
_entity.id
_entity.type
_entity.pdbx_description
1 polymer ?
#
loop_
_entity_poly.entity_id
_entity_poly.type
_entity_poly.pdbx_seq_one_letter_code
_entity_poly.pdbx_strand_id
1 'polypeptide(L)'
;MDGVDESDLSAPDVSFDELLAMTPESMREVFPPTHWQLGKLLALDVRVEPVEVADLVWMLDLPLWQLNGERFKVTPNQVAATPMNFRAHYERVMNADLDFPINLVAYRGRLVVLDGIHRLLKAHFLRRRWIEGKIATAAQLAECGPDQL
;
A
#
# COMPACT_ATOMS: atom_id res chain seq x y z
N MET A 1 18.53 15.75 -27.35
CA MET A 1 17.35 16.32 -26.67
C MET A 1 17.22 15.50 -25.42
N ASP A 2 17.65 16.09 -24.32
CA ASP A 2 18.03 15.38 -23.11
C ASP A 2 16.79 14.75 -22.46
N GLY A 3 16.77 13.42 -22.44
CA GLY A 3 15.78 12.63 -21.73
C GLY A 3 16.01 12.85 -20.24
N VAL A 4 15.24 13.77 -19.67
CA VAL A 4 15.11 13.87 -18.22
C VAL A 4 14.44 12.58 -17.78
N ASP A 5 15.15 11.80 -16.97
CA ASP A 5 14.61 10.67 -16.23
C ASP A 5 13.42 11.20 -15.39
N GLU A 6 12.20 10.98 -15.88
CA GLU A 6 10.92 11.34 -15.24
C GLU A 6 10.67 10.44 -14.01
N SER A 7 11.62 10.44 -13.09
CA SER A 7 11.42 9.85 -11.77
C SER A 7 10.34 10.67 -11.05
N ASP A 8 9.28 9.98 -10.64
CA ASP A 8 8.21 10.56 -9.82
C ASP A 8 8.82 11.14 -8.54
N LEU A 9 8.73 12.46 -8.36
CA LEU A 9 9.30 13.15 -7.21
C LEU A 9 8.70 12.58 -5.92
N SER A 10 9.56 12.26 -4.96
CA SER A 10 9.11 11.74 -3.67
C SER A 10 8.47 12.82 -2.82
N ALA A 11 7.33 12.49 -2.21
CA ALA A 11 6.69 13.40 -1.27
C ALA A 11 7.59 13.62 -0.05
N PRO A 12 7.64 14.85 0.50
CA PRO A 12 8.48 15.16 1.64
C PRO A 12 8.04 14.34 2.87
N ASP A 13 9.00 14.05 3.75
CA ASP A 13 8.72 13.46 5.05
C ASP A 13 7.88 14.43 5.90
N VAL A 14 6.88 13.89 6.59
CA VAL A 14 5.94 14.64 7.42
C VAL A 14 5.72 13.90 8.73
N SER A 15 5.35 14.62 9.78
CA SER A 15 4.93 14.00 11.05
C SER A 15 3.65 13.17 10.87
N PHE A 16 3.37 12.30 11.84
CA PHE A 16 2.14 11.48 11.79
C PHE A 16 0.88 12.35 11.82
N ASP A 17 0.87 13.44 12.62
CA ASP A 17 -0.27 14.35 12.71
C ASP A 17 -0.51 15.09 11.38
N GLU A 18 0.56 15.54 10.71
CA GLU A 18 0.46 16.13 9.37
C GLU A 18 -0.01 15.10 8.34
N LEU A 19 0.49 13.87 8.38
CA LEU A 19 0.04 12.80 7.51
C LEU A 19 -1.47 12.54 7.67
N LEU A 20 -1.96 12.47 8.90
CA LEU A 20 -3.38 12.31 9.20
C LEU A 20 -4.21 13.48 8.67
N ALA A 21 -3.72 14.71 8.84
CA ALA A 21 -4.39 15.91 8.33
C ALA A 21 -4.47 15.94 6.80
N MET A 22 -3.45 15.43 6.11
CA MET A 22 -3.42 15.32 4.64
C MET A 22 -4.22 14.14 4.10
N THR A 23 -4.55 13.14 4.93
CA THR A 23 -5.20 11.91 4.47
C THR A 23 -6.65 12.19 4.06
N PRO A 24 -7.04 11.87 2.80
CA PRO A 24 -8.41 12.02 2.33
C PRO A 24 -9.41 11.28 3.23
N GLU A 25 -10.63 11.80 3.34
CA GLU A 25 -11.69 11.17 4.14
C GLU A 25 -11.93 9.70 3.73
N SER A 26 -11.95 9.43 2.42
CA SER A 26 -12.08 8.08 1.87
C SER A 26 -11.01 7.10 2.34
N MET A 27 -9.83 7.59 2.74
CA MET A 27 -8.76 6.77 3.31
C MET A 27 -8.82 6.72 4.83
N ARG A 28 -9.18 7.83 5.50
CA ARG A 28 -9.29 7.87 6.98
C ARG A 28 -10.29 6.86 7.53
N GLU A 29 -11.36 6.56 6.79
CA GLU A 29 -12.35 5.56 7.21
C GLU A 29 -11.89 4.11 6.99
N VAL A 30 -10.96 3.92 6.06
CA VAL A 30 -10.46 2.62 5.61
C VAL A 30 -9.30 2.13 6.46
N PHE A 31 -8.36 3.01 6.80
CA PHE A 31 -7.17 2.61 7.56
C PHE A 31 -7.41 2.73 9.07
N PRO A 32 -6.82 1.85 9.89
CA PRO A 32 -6.76 2.07 11.34
C PRO A 32 -6.04 3.40 11.64
N PRO A 33 -6.50 4.20 12.62
CA PRO A 33 -5.83 5.42 13.05
C PRO A 33 -4.61 5.10 13.94
N THR A 34 -3.87 4.05 13.59
CA THR A 34 -2.71 3.56 14.33
C THR A 34 -1.46 3.98 13.57
N HIS A 35 -0.49 4.57 14.25
CA HIS A 35 0.83 4.81 13.67
C HIS A 35 1.63 3.51 13.75
N TRP A 36 2.14 3.01 12.61
CA TRP A 36 3.05 1.86 12.56
C TRP A 36 4.32 2.19 11.79
N GLN A 37 5.42 1.54 12.18
CA GLN A 37 6.68 1.56 11.47
C GLN A 37 6.74 0.37 10.52
N LEU A 38 7.09 0.61 9.26
CA LEU A 38 7.18 -0.45 8.24
C LEU A 38 8.14 -1.56 8.65
N GLY A 39 9.31 -1.23 9.20
CA GLY A 39 10.29 -2.23 9.66
C GLY A 39 9.72 -3.18 10.72
N LYS A 40 8.97 -2.66 11.68
CA LYS A 40 8.31 -3.49 12.72
C LYS A 40 7.19 -4.34 12.15
N LEU A 41 6.36 -3.77 11.26
CA LEU A 41 5.31 -4.50 10.55
C LEU A 41 5.87 -5.70 9.77
N LEU A 42 6.94 -5.49 9.00
CA LEU A 42 7.57 -6.53 8.20
C LEU A 42 8.23 -7.62 9.06
N ALA A 43 8.73 -7.25 10.24
CA ALA A 43 9.37 -8.13 11.21
C ALA A 43 8.38 -8.93 12.06
N LEU A 44 7.07 -8.67 11.99
CA LEU A 44 6.07 -9.45 12.71
C LEU A 44 6.18 -10.93 12.34
N ASP A 45 6.30 -11.78 13.37
CA ASP A 45 6.24 -13.23 13.27
C ASP A 45 4.78 -13.69 13.19
N VAL A 46 4.18 -13.40 12.04
CA VAL A 46 2.81 -13.77 11.69
C VAL A 46 2.87 -14.79 10.56
N ARG A 47 2.04 -15.82 10.68
CA ARG A 47 1.90 -16.87 9.67
C ARG A 47 1.56 -16.26 8.31
N VAL A 48 2.19 -16.77 7.26
CA VAL A 48 1.81 -16.50 5.87
C VAL A 48 0.67 -17.43 5.48
N GLU A 49 -0.38 -16.86 4.89
CA GLU A 49 -1.55 -17.60 4.41
C GLU A 49 -2.06 -17.05 3.07
N PRO A 50 -2.73 -17.88 2.24
CA PRO A 50 -3.33 -17.41 1.00
C PRO A 50 -4.55 -16.53 1.28
N VAL A 51 -4.60 -15.36 0.64
CA VAL A 51 -5.72 -14.40 0.71
C VAL A 51 -6.35 -14.27 -0.68
N GLU A 52 -7.68 -14.28 -0.80
CA GLU A 52 -8.33 -14.08 -2.10
C GLU A 52 -8.04 -12.67 -2.60
N VAL A 53 -7.53 -12.56 -3.83
CA VAL A 53 -7.27 -11.26 -4.46
C VAL A 53 -8.57 -10.47 -4.58
N ALA A 54 -9.70 -11.16 -4.83
CA ALA A 54 -11.02 -10.55 -4.94
C ALA A 54 -11.47 -9.80 -3.67
N ASP A 55 -11.01 -10.22 -2.49
CA ASP A 55 -11.33 -9.56 -1.22
C ASP A 55 -10.56 -8.24 -1.02
N LEU A 56 -9.55 -7.98 -1.86
CA LEU A 56 -8.61 -6.86 -1.71
C LEU A 56 -8.71 -5.83 -2.84
N VAL A 57 -9.21 -6.21 -4.02
CA VAL A 57 -9.21 -5.33 -5.21
C VAL A 57 -10.01 -4.03 -5.03
N TRP A 58 -10.93 -3.97 -4.07
CA TRP A 58 -11.63 -2.73 -3.71
C TRP A 58 -10.67 -1.61 -3.27
N MET A 59 -9.48 -1.96 -2.75
CA MET A 59 -8.47 -0.96 -2.38
C MET A 59 -7.81 -0.31 -3.59
N LEU A 60 -7.90 -0.91 -4.78
CA LEU A 60 -7.30 -0.38 -6.01
C LEU A 60 -7.97 0.90 -6.51
N ASP A 61 -9.14 1.24 -5.95
CA ASP A 61 -9.86 2.50 -6.18
C ASP A 61 -9.46 3.61 -5.20
N LEU A 62 -8.62 3.33 -4.20
CA LEU A 62 -8.17 4.33 -3.23
C LEU A 62 -6.96 5.12 -3.75
N PRO A 63 -6.84 6.41 -3.41
CA PRO A 63 -5.70 7.25 -3.82
C PRO A 63 -4.47 6.93 -2.96
N LEU A 64 -3.83 5.79 -3.21
CA LEU A 64 -2.78 5.25 -2.35
C LEU A 64 -1.38 5.76 -2.69
N TRP A 65 -1.17 6.22 -3.92
CA TRP A 65 0.16 6.56 -4.41
C TRP A 65 0.32 8.06 -4.57
N GLN A 66 1.56 8.50 -4.38
CA GLN A 66 1.96 9.87 -4.61
C GLN A 66 2.08 10.17 -6.10
N LEU A 67 2.13 11.45 -6.45
CA LEU A 67 2.51 11.92 -7.76
C LEU A 67 3.14 13.30 -7.65
N ASN A 68 4.30 13.50 -8.26
CA ASN A 68 5.02 14.77 -8.33
C ASN A 68 5.22 15.42 -6.95
N GLY A 69 5.61 14.63 -5.95
CA GLY A 69 5.86 15.10 -4.59
C GLY A 69 4.60 15.26 -3.72
N GLU A 70 3.40 14.97 -4.25
CA GLU A 70 2.17 15.06 -3.49
C GLU A 70 1.61 13.68 -3.15
N ARG A 71 1.28 13.45 -1.87
CA ARG A 71 0.69 12.19 -1.39
C ARG A 71 -0.77 12.05 -1.83
N PHE A 72 -1.23 10.81 -1.89
CA PHE A 72 -2.64 10.46 -2.11
C PHE A 72 -3.26 11.03 -3.39
N LYS A 73 -2.57 10.88 -4.53
CA LYS A 73 -2.99 11.43 -5.82
C LYS A 73 -3.44 10.38 -6.83
N VAL A 74 -2.84 9.19 -6.76
CA VAL A 74 -2.99 8.18 -7.80
C VAL A 74 -3.55 6.91 -7.21
N THR A 75 -4.57 6.37 -7.87
CA THR A 75 -5.10 5.05 -7.55
C THR A 75 -4.38 3.97 -8.37
N PRO A 76 -4.23 2.75 -7.84
CA PRO A 76 -3.75 1.62 -8.62
C PRO A 76 -4.54 1.40 -9.92
N ASN A 77 -5.86 1.60 -9.90
CA ASN A 77 -6.70 1.46 -11.10
C ASN A 77 -6.43 2.56 -12.15
N GLN A 78 -6.04 3.78 -11.77
CA GLN A 78 -5.60 4.80 -12.73
C GLN A 78 -4.31 4.38 -13.43
N VAL A 79 -3.35 3.81 -12.70
CA VAL A 79 -2.10 3.28 -13.28
C VAL A 79 -2.39 2.11 -14.23
N ALA A 80 -3.33 1.24 -13.86
CA ALA A 80 -3.78 0.16 -14.73
C ALA A 80 -4.43 0.64 -16.03
N ALA A 81 -5.28 1.67 -15.94
CA ALA A 81 -6.03 2.19 -17.08
C ALA A 81 -5.14 2.96 -18.06
N THR A 82 -4.18 3.74 -17.55
CA THR A 82 -3.29 4.56 -18.38
C THR A 82 -1.81 4.43 -17.98
N PRO A 83 -1.16 3.27 -18.20
CA PRO A 83 0.21 3.01 -17.76
C PRO A 83 1.24 4.04 -18.24
N MET A 84 1.07 4.55 -19.46
CA MET A 84 2.00 5.52 -20.05
C MET A 84 2.04 6.85 -19.28
N ASN A 85 0.93 7.24 -18.64
CA ASN A 85 0.85 8.46 -17.82
C ASN A 85 1.46 8.27 -16.42
N PHE A 86 1.73 7.02 -16.02
CA PHE A 86 2.18 6.65 -14.69
C PHE A 86 3.33 5.64 -14.77
N ARG A 87 4.27 5.86 -15.69
CA ARG A 87 5.32 4.91 -16.04
C ARG A 87 6.09 4.40 -14.81
N ALA A 88 6.54 5.30 -13.94
CA ALA A 88 7.28 4.93 -12.74
C ALA A 88 6.48 3.99 -11.81
N HIS A 89 5.20 4.27 -11.58
CA HIS A 89 4.32 3.39 -10.78
C HIS A 89 4.10 2.06 -11.49
N TYR A 90 3.82 2.07 -12.79
CA TYR A 90 3.62 0.85 -13.57
C TYR A 90 4.86 -0.04 -13.57
N GLU A 91 6.06 0.52 -13.72
CA GLU A 91 7.32 -0.21 -13.62
C GLU A 91 7.51 -0.84 -12.24
N ARG A 92 7.22 -0.11 -11.16
CA ARG A 92 7.22 -0.66 -9.79
C ARG A 92 6.24 -1.81 -9.63
N VAL A 93 5.04 -1.71 -10.22
CA VAL A 93 4.06 -2.81 -10.24
C VAL A 93 4.65 -4.02 -10.94
N MET A 94 5.18 -3.86 -12.16
CA MET A 94 5.69 -4.99 -12.94
C MET A 94 6.95 -5.62 -12.33
N ASN A 95 7.79 -4.82 -11.67
CA ASN A 95 8.99 -5.27 -10.97
C ASN A 95 8.71 -5.83 -9.57
N ALA A 96 7.50 -5.68 -9.03
CA ALA A 96 7.15 -6.18 -7.72
C ALA A 96 7.26 -7.71 -7.67
N ASP A 97 8.01 -8.23 -6.71
CA ASP A 97 8.19 -9.66 -6.52
C ASP A 97 7.00 -10.26 -5.75
N LEU A 98 6.37 -11.28 -6.32
CA LEU A 98 5.19 -11.94 -5.74
C LEU A 98 5.54 -13.10 -4.81
N ASP A 99 6.83 -13.42 -4.66
CA ASP A 99 7.31 -14.42 -3.70
C ASP A 99 7.40 -13.84 -2.28
N PHE A 100 7.23 -12.52 -2.13
CA PHE A 100 7.11 -11.87 -0.81
C PHE A 100 5.65 -11.60 -0.46
N PRO A 101 5.17 -11.95 0.75
CA PRO A 101 3.80 -11.76 1.16
C PRO A 101 3.45 -10.28 1.36
N ILE A 102 2.20 -9.91 1.07
CA ILE A 102 1.65 -8.59 1.41
C ILE A 102 1.31 -8.55 2.92
N ASN A 103 1.28 -7.36 3.52
CA ASN A 103 0.97 -7.20 4.93
C ASN A 103 -0.41 -6.56 5.08
N LEU A 104 -1.26 -7.19 5.89
CA LEU A 104 -2.64 -6.79 6.09
C LEU A 104 -2.98 -6.63 7.56
N VAL A 105 -4.09 -5.95 7.82
CA VAL A 105 -4.77 -5.95 9.11
C VAL A 105 -6.26 -6.19 8.91
N ALA A 106 -6.89 -6.92 9.82
CA ALA A 106 -8.34 -6.98 9.91
C ALA A 106 -8.86 -5.73 10.62
N TYR A 107 -9.62 -4.89 9.91
CA TYR A 107 -10.15 -3.64 10.43
C TYR A 107 -11.56 -3.39 9.92
N ARG A 108 -12.49 -3.07 10.84
CA ARG A 108 -13.92 -2.81 10.55
C ARG A 108 -14.58 -3.87 9.65
N GLY A 109 -14.23 -5.13 9.87
CA GLY A 109 -14.79 -6.26 9.12
C GLY A 109 -14.25 -6.44 7.70
N ARG A 110 -13.16 -5.75 7.34
CA ARG A 110 -12.45 -5.91 6.06
C ARG A 110 -10.96 -6.17 6.28
N LEU A 111 -10.32 -6.80 5.30
CA LEU A 111 -8.87 -6.85 5.21
C LEU A 111 -8.35 -5.58 4.55
N VAL A 112 -7.40 -4.92 5.20
CA VAL A 112 -6.77 -3.69 4.71
C VAL A 112 -5.30 -3.96 4.49
N VAL A 113 -4.81 -3.74 3.27
CA VAL A 113 -3.41 -3.89 2.91
C VAL A 113 -2.62 -2.68 3.39
N LEU A 114 -1.70 -2.92 4.32
CA LEU A 114 -0.82 -1.90 4.90
C LEU A 114 0.48 -1.74 4.11
N ASP A 115 0.95 -2.84 3.50
CA ASP A 115 2.10 -2.84 2.61
C ASP A 115 1.93 -3.88 1.50
N GLY A 116 2.44 -3.56 0.30
CA GLY A 116 2.41 -4.45 -0.86
C GLY A 116 1.31 -4.19 -1.88
N ILE A 117 0.73 -2.98 -1.93
CA ILE A 117 -0.28 -2.60 -2.94
C ILE A 117 0.22 -2.81 -4.39
N HIS A 118 1.51 -2.57 -4.67
CA HIS A 118 2.09 -2.85 -5.99
C HIS A 118 2.02 -4.36 -6.34
N ARG A 119 2.29 -5.24 -5.35
CA ARG A 119 2.17 -6.69 -5.49
C ARG A 119 0.72 -7.12 -5.68
N LEU A 120 -0.21 -6.50 -4.95
CA LEU A 120 -1.64 -6.72 -5.14
C LEU A 120 -2.08 -6.37 -6.59
N LEU A 121 -1.70 -5.20 -7.11
CA LEU A 121 -2.04 -4.82 -8.47
C LEU A 121 -1.43 -5.78 -9.51
N LYS A 122 -0.16 -6.17 -9.33
CA LYS A 122 0.48 -7.18 -10.20
C LYS A 122 -0.26 -8.52 -10.15
N ALA A 123 -0.66 -8.99 -8.97
CA ALA A 123 -1.41 -10.23 -8.81
C ALA A 123 -2.79 -10.14 -9.51
N HIS A 124 -3.45 -8.98 -9.43
CA HIS A 124 -4.68 -8.70 -10.15
C HIS A 124 -4.50 -8.75 -11.68
N PHE A 125 -3.45 -8.13 -12.23
CA PHE A 125 -3.12 -8.21 -13.67
C PHE A 125 -2.90 -9.63 -14.14
N LEU A 126 -2.19 -10.43 -13.33
CA LEU A 126 -1.92 -11.83 -13.63
C LEU A 126 -3.13 -12.75 -13.37
N ARG A 127 -4.29 -12.18 -13.00
CA ARG A 127 -5.52 -12.90 -12.68
C ARG A 127 -5.31 -14.01 -11.65
N ARG A 128 -4.40 -13.78 -10.68
CA ARG A 128 -4.19 -14.73 -9.59
C ARG A 128 -5.45 -14.75 -8.73
N ARG A 129 -5.90 -15.96 -8.37
CA ARG A 129 -6.97 -16.12 -7.39
C ARG A 129 -6.50 -15.75 -5.98
N TRP A 130 -5.26 -16.09 -5.66
CA TRP A 130 -4.67 -15.95 -4.33
C TRP A 130 -3.38 -15.15 -4.36
N ILE A 131 -3.09 -14.46 -3.26
CA ILE A 131 -1.79 -13.86 -2.95
C ILE A 131 -1.39 -14.24 -1.52
N GLU A 132 -0.11 -14.43 -1.27
CA GLU A 132 0.39 -14.68 0.08
C GLU A 132 0.27 -13.40 0.93
N GLY A 133 -0.31 -13.53 2.11
CA GLY A 133 -0.51 -12.43 3.05
C GLY A 133 -0.10 -12.79 4.48
N LYS A 134 0.39 -11.79 5.20
CA LYS A 134 0.51 -11.80 6.66
C LYS A 134 -0.60 -10.92 7.24
N ILE A 135 -1.49 -11.48 8.04
CA ILE A 135 -2.63 -10.75 8.62
C ILE A 135 -2.36 -10.44 10.09
N ALA A 136 -1.99 -9.20 10.37
CA ALA A 136 -1.83 -8.72 11.74
C ALA A 136 -3.19 -8.49 12.41
N THR A 137 -3.23 -8.73 13.72
CA THR A 137 -4.31 -8.23 14.59
C THR A 137 -4.11 -6.74 14.88
N ALA A 138 -5.16 -6.05 15.33
CA ALA A 138 -5.05 -4.66 15.77
C ALA A 138 -4.04 -4.49 16.93
N ALA A 139 -3.90 -5.48 17.81
CA ALA A 139 -2.92 -5.47 18.90
C ALA A 139 -1.48 -5.54 18.36
N GLN A 140 -1.20 -6.48 17.45
CA GLN A 140 0.11 -6.60 16.81
C GLN A 140 0.47 -5.35 15.99
N LEU A 141 -0.52 -4.73 15.32
CA LEU A 141 -0.29 -3.47 14.61
C LEU A 141 0.08 -2.34 15.58
N ALA A 142 -0.56 -2.26 16.75
CA ALA A 142 -0.23 -1.26 17.76
C ALA A 142 1.19 -1.41 18.31
N GLU A 143 1.69 -2.65 18.45
CA GLU A 143 3.08 -2.95 18.84
C GLU A 143 4.10 -2.48 17.79
N CYS A 144 3.67 -2.26 16.54
CA CYS A 144 4.52 -1.75 15.47
C CYS A 144 4.73 -0.22 15.53
N GLY A 145 4.19 0.48 16.53
CA GLY A 145 4.32 1.93 16.67
C GLY A 145 5.75 2.44 16.93
N PRO A 146 5.95 3.77 16.96
CA PRO A 146 7.18 4.40 17.47
C PRO A 146 7.54 3.84 18.86
N ASP A 147 8.83 3.70 19.15
CA ASP A 147 9.26 3.36 20.50
C ASP A 147 8.76 4.44 21.46
N GLN A 148 8.12 4.03 22.56
CA GLN A 148 7.78 4.96 23.63
C GLN A 148 9.08 5.36 24.32
N LEU A 149 9.42 6.65 24.24
CA LEU A 149 10.49 7.27 25.02
C LEU A 149 10.10 7.37 26.50
#